data_AF-A0A453QFW9-F1
#
_entry.id   AF-A0A453QFW9-F1
#
_cell.length_a   1.000
_cell.length_b   1.000
_cell.length_c   1.000
_cell.angle_alpha   90.00
_cell.angle_beta   90.00
_cell.angle_gamma   90.00
#
_symmetry.space_group_name_H-M   'P 1'
#
loop_
_entity.id
_entity.type
_entity.pdbx_description
1 polymer ?
#
loop_
_entity_poly.entity_id
_entity_poly.type
_entity_poly.pdbx_seq_one_letter_code
_entity_poly.pdbx_strand_id
1 'polypeptide(L)'
;RDQKDMVVSMWHFVKRAQPDMSLEEVFETVCQGTCFAGPVWDHILGYWRVSNAEPNRVLFLTYEQMLQDPVDKVRKLAQFLGRPFSDIEEEAGAVAEIVELCSFENLKNLEANKKGSQGVFLKFPHDSYFRKGVVGDWVNHLTPEMAIRLDAIFEEKFNGSGLALS
;
A
#
# COMPACT_ATOMS: atom_id res chain seq x y z
N ARG A 1 4.52 1.16 2.71
CA ARG A 1 3.35 1.17 3.61
C ARG A 1 3.82 0.64 4.93
N ASP A 2 3.44 1.27 6.04
CA ASP A 2 3.65 0.74 7.38
C ASP A 2 3.07 -0.68 7.48
N GLN A 3 3.87 -1.59 8.05
CA GLN A 3 3.57 -3.01 8.14
C GLN A 3 2.32 -3.30 8.98
N LYS A 4 2.04 -2.50 10.01
CA LYS A 4 0.88 -2.67 10.90
C LYS A 4 -0.40 -2.32 10.15
N ASP A 5 -0.42 -1.20 9.42
CA ASP A 5 -1.54 -0.84 8.54
C ASP A 5 -1.74 -1.84 7.40
N MET A 6 -0.65 -2.40 6.89
CA MET A 6 -0.70 -3.45 5.87
C MET A 6 -1.41 -4.71 6.40
N VAL A 7 -1.06 -5.19 7.59
CA VAL A 7 -1.72 -6.36 8.21
C VAL A 7 -3.22 -6.13 8.36
N VAL A 8 -3.62 -4.99 8.92
CA VAL A 8 -5.03 -4.64 9.11
C VAL A 8 -5.78 -4.53 7.79
N SER A 9 -5.14 -3.95 6.77
CA SER A 9 -5.70 -3.87 5.43
C SER A 9 -5.90 -5.25 4.81
N MET A 10 -4.92 -6.14 4.95
CA MET A 10 -4.99 -7.50 4.42
C MET A 10 -6.07 -8.31 5.12
N TRP A 11 -6.15 -8.25 6.45
CA TRP A 11 -7.19 -8.92 7.22
C TRP A 11 -8.59 -8.51 6.76
N HIS A 12 -8.86 -7.20 6.69
CA HIS A 12 -10.16 -6.72 6.21
C HIS A 12 -10.45 -7.16 4.78
N PHE A 13 -9.45 -7.15 3.89
CA PHE A 13 -9.63 -7.54 2.50
C PHE A 13 -9.95 -9.05 2.38
N VAL A 14 -9.17 -9.91 3.02
CA VAL A 14 -9.38 -11.37 3.04
C VAL A 14 -10.74 -11.71 3.65
N LYS A 15 -11.13 -11.01 4.72
CA LYS A 15 -12.44 -11.18 5.37
C LYS A 15 -13.63 -10.96 4.44
N ARG A 16 -13.46 -10.16 3.36
CA ARG A 16 -14.51 -9.94 2.36
C ARG A 16 -14.78 -11.16 1.48
N ALA A 17 -13.84 -12.08 1.37
CA ALA A 17 -14.02 -13.36 0.68
C ALA A 17 -14.13 -14.56 1.64
N GLN A 18 -13.55 -14.45 2.85
CA GLN A 18 -13.54 -15.49 3.88
C GLN A 18 -13.99 -14.87 5.23
N PRO A 19 -15.30 -14.79 5.50
CA PRO A 19 -15.84 -14.02 6.63
C PRO A 19 -15.33 -14.45 8.02
N ASP A 20 -14.93 -15.71 8.15
CA ASP A 20 -14.47 -16.32 9.41
C ASP A 20 -12.98 -16.05 9.69
N MET A 21 -12.25 -15.43 8.76
CA MET A 21 -10.83 -15.09 8.92
C MET A 21 -10.63 -14.12 10.09
N SER A 22 -9.88 -14.57 11.10
CA SER A 22 -9.54 -13.75 12.27
C SER A 22 -8.34 -12.83 11.98
N LEU A 23 -8.21 -11.77 12.78
CA LEU A 23 -7.07 -10.87 12.69
C LEU A 23 -5.79 -11.58 13.15
N GLU A 24 -5.91 -12.39 14.18
CA GLU A 24 -4.84 -13.16 14.81
C GLU A 24 -4.24 -14.16 13.82
N GLU A 25 -5.06 -14.91 13.07
CA GLU A 25 -4.56 -15.83 12.04
C GLU A 25 -3.77 -15.10 10.96
N VAL A 26 -4.31 -13.98 10.44
CA VAL A 26 -3.62 -13.18 9.43
C VAL A 26 -2.32 -12.61 9.99
N PHE A 27 -2.35 -12.07 11.21
CA PHE A 27 -1.18 -11.52 11.89
C PHE A 27 -0.08 -12.58 12.07
N GLU A 28 -0.42 -13.79 12.51
CA GLU A 28 0.56 -14.87 12.69
C GLU A 28 1.18 -15.29 11.35
N THR A 29 0.38 -15.43 10.29
CA THR A 29 0.94 -15.77 8.96
C THR A 29 1.92 -14.70 8.45
N VAL A 30 1.66 -13.41 8.73
CA VAL A 30 2.57 -12.33 8.37
C VAL A 30 3.85 -12.41 9.19
N CYS A 31 3.75 -12.60 10.51
CA CYS A 31 4.92 -12.73 11.39
C CYS A 31 5.80 -13.93 11.01
N GLN A 32 5.18 -15.02 10.53
CA GLN A 32 5.89 -16.22 10.07
C GLN A 32 6.39 -16.10 8.62
N GLY A 33 5.99 -15.06 7.89
CA GLY A 33 6.32 -14.88 6.47
C GLY A 33 5.57 -15.82 5.52
N THR A 34 4.52 -16.49 6.00
CA THR A 34 3.73 -17.49 5.27
C THR A 34 2.44 -16.92 4.68
N CYS A 35 2.20 -15.61 4.82
CA CYS A 35 1.06 -14.93 4.19
C CYS A 35 1.15 -15.00 2.65
N PHE A 36 0.03 -14.71 1.99
CA PHE A 36 -0.01 -14.64 0.53
C PHE A 36 1.04 -13.64 -0.01
N ALA A 37 1.82 -14.06 -1.01
CA ALA A 37 2.96 -13.32 -1.56
C ALA A 37 4.06 -12.94 -0.52
N GLY A 38 4.11 -13.63 0.62
CA GLY A 38 5.15 -13.49 1.63
C GLY A 38 6.44 -14.28 1.33
N PRO A 39 7.51 -14.06 2.12
CA PRO A 39 7.56 -13.13 3.25
C PRO A 39 7.56 -11.66 2.84
N VAL A 40 6.82 -10.83 3.57
CA VAL A 40 6.60 -9.41 3.23
C VAL A 40 7.92 -8.63 3.19
N TRP A 41 8.82 -8.91 4.14
CA TRP A 41 10.12 -8.23 4.20
C TRP A 41 10.99 -8.54 2.98
N ASP A 42 11.00 -9.79 2.49
CA ASP A 42 11.80 -10.16 1.31
C ASP A 42 11.26 -9.47 0.06
N HIS A 43 9.93 -9.38 -0.06
CA HIS A 43 9.29 -8.63 -1.15
C HIS A 43 9.71 -7.15 -1.12
N ILE A 44 9.60 -6.48 0.04
CA ILE A 44 9.97 -5.07 0.17
C ILE A 44 11.46 -4.84 -0.08
N LEU A 45 12.32 -5.62 0.58
CA LEU A 45 13.78 -5.48 0.48
C LEU A 45 14.29 -5.82 -0.92
N GLY A 46 13.66 -6.78 -1.61
CA GLY A 46 13.97 -7.09 -3.00
C GLY A 46 13.81 -5.87 -3.90
N TYR A 47 12.64 -5.23 -3.88
CA TYR A 47 12.39 -4.03 -4.67
C TYR A 47 13.20 -2.83 -4.21
N TRP A 48 13.45 -2.68 -2.91
CA TRP A 48 14.31 -1.62 -2.37
C TRP A 48 15.76 -1.72 -2.88
N ARG A 49 16.34 -2.93 -2.90
CA ARG A 49 17.70 -3.13 -3.42
C ARG A 49 17.78 -2.80 -4.91
N VAL A 50 16.80 -3.25 -5.69
CA VAL A 50 16.77 -2.99 -7.14
C VAL A 50 16.51 -1.51 -7.41
N SER A 51 15.66 -0.81 -6.65
CA SER A 51 15.45 0.62 -6.84
C SER A 51 16.71 1.46 -6.57
N ASN A 52 17.56 1.02 -5.65
CA ASN A 52 18.85 1.68 -5.40
C ASN A 52 19.87 1.36 -6.49
N ALA A 53 19.91 0.11 -6.98
CA ALA A 53 20.83 -0.29 -8.04
C ALA A 53 20.43 0.27 -9.43
N GLU A 54 19.14 0.40 -9.68
CA GLU A 54 18.56 0.77 -10.97
C GLU A 54 17.46 1.85 -10.83
N PRO A 55 17.78 3.06 -10.34
CA PRO A 55 16.79 4.10 -10.02
C PRO A 55 16.01 4.61 -11.24
N ASN A 56 16.53 4.40 -12.45
CA ASN A 56 15.85 4.75 -13.71
C ASN A 56 14.90 3.64 -14.21
N ARG A 57 14.93 2.45 -13.59
CA ARG A 57 14.09 1.29 -13.96
C ARG A 57 13.09 0.91 -12.88
N VAL A 58 13.37 1.23 -11.62
CA VAL A 58 12.46 0.97 -10.50
C VAL A 58 12.29 2.21 -9.63
N LEU A 59 11.07 2.76 -9.64
CA LEU A 59 10.66 3.82 -8.73
C LEU A 59 10.07 3.21 -7.45
N PHE A 60 10.73 3.44 -6.32
CA PHE A 60 10.24 3.02 -5.01
C PHE A 60 9.47 4.16 -4.34
N LEU A 61 8.24 3.89 -3.90
CA LEU A 61 7.36 4.83 -3.20
C LEU A 61 6.77 4.16 -1.96
N THR A 62 6.58 4.91 -0.88
CA THR A 62 5.77 4.47 0.26
C THR A 62 4.35 5.02 0.15
N TYR A 63 3.40 4.37 0.83
CA TYR A 63 2.00 4.77 0.77
C TYR A 63 1.78 6.09 1.51
N GLU A 64 2.51 6.24 2.62
CA GLU A 64 2.52 7.40 3.51
C GLU A 64 3.01 8.64 2.75
N GLN A 65 4.09 8.50 1.96
CA GLN A 65 4.60 9.57 1.09
C GLN A 65 3.61 9.96 -0.02
N MET A 66 2.86 8.99 -0.57
CA MET A 66 1.84 9.28 -1.58
C MET A 66 0.64 10.02 -0.99
N LEU A 67 0.29 9.77 0.27
CA LEU A 67 -0.77 10.50 0.95
C LEU A 67 -0.33 11.88 1.43
N GLN A 68 0.94 12.04 1.82
CA GLN A 68 1.46 13.30 2.33
C GLN A 68 1.53 14.38 1.24
N ASP A 69 2.02 14.04 0.04
CA ASP A 69 2.10 14.97 -1.09
C ASP A 69 1.81 14.24 -2.41
N PRO A 70 0.52 13.96 -2.72
CA PRO A 70 0.15 13.23 -3.92
C PRO A 70 0.53 13.97 -5.21
N VAL A 71 0.54 15.31 -5.19
CA VAL A 71 0.87 16.12 -6.37
C VAL A 71 2.34 15.93 -6.74
N ASP A 72 3.25 16.03 -5.78
CA ASP A 72 4.67 15.74 -6.00
C ASP A 72 4.89 14.30 -6.48
N LYS A 73 4.20 13.31 -5.90
CA LYS A 73 4.36 11.91 -6.32
C LYS A 73 3.85 11.65 -7.73
N VAL A 74 2.76 12.30 -8.16
CA VAL A 74 2.30 12.23 -9.55
C VAL A 74 3.31 12.85 -10.50
N ARG A 75 3.90 14.01 -10.17
CA ARG A 75 4.99 14.61 -10.98
C ARG A 75 6.20 13.69 -11.08
N LYS A 76 6.64 13.14 -9.94
CA LYS A 76 7.78 12.22 -9.87
C LYS A 76 7.53 10.96 -10.71
N LEU A 77 6.32 10.41 -10.66
CA LEU A 77 5.92 9.25 -11.46
C LEU A 77 5.93 9.60 -12.96
N ALA A 78 5.38 10.74 -13.34
CA ALA A 78 5.36 11.19 -14.73
C ALA A 78 6.78 11.38 -15.30
N GLN A 79 7.67 12.02 -14.53
CA GLN A 79 9.10 12.13 -14.86
C GLN A 79 9.76 10.76 -15.01
N PHE A 80 9.53 9.85 -14.07
CA PHE A 80 10.07 8.49 -14.10
C PHE A 80 9.61 7.69 -15.33
N LEU A 81 8.36 7.90 -15.77
CA LEU A 81 7.81 7.29 -16.99
C LEU A 81 8.31 7.95 -18.29
N GLY A 82 9.21 8.94 -18.21
CA GLY A 82 9.71 9.70 -19.35
C GLY A 82 8.66 10.63 -19.97
N ARG A 83 7.65 11.03 -19.20
CA ARG A 83 6.56 11.91 -19.60
C ARG A 83 6.34 13.03 -18.57
N PRO A 84 7.35 13.88 -18.31
CA PRO A 84 7.16 15.02 -17.43
C PRO A 84 6.05 15.91 -17.95
N PHE A 85 5.29 16.52 -17.03
CA PHE A 85 4.31 17.55 -17.39
C PHE A 85 5.04 18.77 -17.96
N SER A 86 4.46 19.37 -18.99
CA SER A 86 4.87 20.66 -19.53
C SER A 86 4.36 21.81 -18.66
N ASP A 87 4.98 22.99 -18.78
CA ASP A 87 4.53 24.20 -18.06
C ASP A 87 3.06 24.52 -18.37
N ILE A 88 2.61 24.28 -19.61
CA ILE A 88 1.21 24.49 -20.03
C ILE A 88 0.27 23.52 -19.30
N GLU A 89 0.65 22.25 -19.13
CA GLU A 89 -0.17 21.27 -18.41
C GLU A 89 -0.21 21.56 -16.91
N GLU A 90 0.91 22.02 -16.33
CA GLU A 90 0.99 22.45 -14.93
C GLU A 90 0.11 23.69 -14.70
N GLU A 91 0.21 24.71 -15.55
CA GLU A 91 -0.62 25.91 -15.50
C GLU A 91 -2.11 25.62 -15.71
N ALA A 92 -2.44 24.63 -16.55
CA ALA A 92 -3.80 24.14 -16.75
C ALA A 92 -4.33 23.30 -15.57
N GLY A 93 -3.50 22.97 -14.57
CA GLY A 93 -3.90 22.21 -13.40
C GLY A 93 -4.00 20.69 -13.61
N ALA A 94 -3.42 20.14 -14.69
CA ALA A 94 -3.56 18.74 -15.06
C ALA A 94 -3.12 17.76 -13.95
N VAL A 95 -2.05 18.10 -13.21
CA VAL A 95 -1.57 17.27 -12.10
C VAL A 95 -2.62 17.20 -10.98
N ALA A 96 -3.25 18.32 -10.64
CA ALA A 96 -4.29 18.37 -9.61
C ALA A 96 -5.54 17.61 -10.04
N GLU A 97 -5.93 17.70 -11.32
CA GLU A 97 -7.05 16.92 -11.87
C GLU A 97 -6.79 15.42 -11.81
N ILE A 98 -5.56 14.96 -12.11
CA ILE A 98 -5.18 13.55 -11.99
C ILE A 98 -5.24 13.10 -10.53
N VAL A 99 -4.71 13.90 -9.60
CA VAL A 99 -4.77 13.59 -8.16
C VAL A 99 -6.22 13.47 -7.70
N GLU A 100 -7.10 14.39 -8.09
CA GLU A 100 -8.52 14.36 -7.74
C GLU A 100 -9.23 13.13 -8.35
N LEU A 101 -8.99 12.86 -9.64
CA LEU A 101 -9.56 11.71 -10.34
C LEU A 101 -9.16 10.39 -9.70
N CYS A 102 -7.90 10.26 -9.27
CA CYS A 102 -7.35 9.08 -8.63
C CYS A 102 -7.52 9.09 -7.10
N SER A 103 -8.17 10.09 -6.53
CA SER A 103 -8.34 10.21 -5.08
C SER A 103 -9.15 9.03 -4.52
N PHE A 104 -8.89 8.69 -3.26
CA PHE A 104 -9.59 7.60 -2.59
C PHE A 104 -11.10 7.80 -2.60
N GLU A 105 -11.57 9.01 -2.26
CA GLU A 105 -12.99 9.34 -2.22
C GLU A 105 -13.64 9.28 -3.60
N ASN A 106 -12.97 9.80 -4.65
CA ASN A 106 -13.52 9.70 -5.99
C ASN A 106 -13.62 8.23 -6.44
N LEU A 107 -12.53 7.47 -6.34
CA LEU A 107 -12.49 6.07 -6.78
C LEU A 107 -13.47 5.18 -5.99
N LYS A 108 -13.57 5.37 -4.66
CA LYS A 108 -14.53 4.63 -3.82
C LYS A 108 -15.98 4.86 -4.23
N ASN A 109 -16.29 6.06 -4.72
CA ASN A 109 -17.65 6.47 -5.07
C ASN A 109 -18.06 6.16 -6.52
N LEU A 110 -17.13 5.69 -7.37
CA LEU A 110 -17.46 5.22 -8.73
C LEU A 110 -18.34 3.97 -8.70
N GLU A 111 -19.42 3.94 -9.49
CA GLU A 111 -20.34 2.79 -9.55
C GLU A 111 -19.64 1.48 -9.94
N ALA A 112 -18.63 1.55 -10.82
CA ALA A 112 -17.82 0.40 -11.22
C ALA A 112 -17.10 -0.27 -10.03
N ASN A 113 -16.78 0.51 -8.99
CA ASN A 113 -16.08 0.04 -7.79
C ASN A 113 -17.03 -0.35 -6.65
N LYS A 114 -18.33 -0.06 -6.75
CA LYS A 114 -19.32 -0.41 -5.72
C LYS A 114 -19.97 -1.77 -5.93
N LYS A 115 -20.15 -2.19 -7.19
CA LYS A 115 -20.96 -3.36 -7.54
C LYS A 115 -20.14 -4.36 -8.34
N GLY A 116 -20.36 -5.63 -8.06
CA GLY A 116 -19.67 -6.74 -8.73
C GLY A 116 -18.61 -7.38 -7.84
N SER A 117 -17.96 -8.40 -8.38
CA SER A 117 -16.86 -9.09 -7.72
C SER A 117 -15.83 -9.55 -8.75
N GLN A 118 -14.56 -9.58 -8.34
CA GLN A 118 -13.45 -9.98 -9.18
C GLN A 118 -12.48 -10.92 -8.44
N GLY A 119 -11.68 -11.65 -9.20
CA GLY A 119 -10.72 -12.64 -8.70
C GLY A 119 -10.87 -14.01 -9.37
N VAL A 120 -9.77 -14.75 -9.45
CA VAL A 120 -9.71 -16.04 -10.15
C VAL A 120 -10.10 -17.18 -9.21
N PHE A 121 -9.39 -17.32 -8.09
CA PHE A 121 -9.62 -18.39 -7.11
C PHE A 121 -10.62 -18.01 -6.02
N LEU A 122 -10.52 -16.78 -5.51
CA LEU A 122 -11.44 -16.18 -4.55
C LEU A 122 -12.09 -14.96 -5.18
N LYS A 123 -13.40 -14.82 -5.01
CA LYS A 123 -14.15 -13.65 -5.48
C LYS A 123 -14.19 -12.59 -4.38
N PHE A 124 -13.66 -11.42 -4.68
CA PHE A 124 -13.69 -10.25 -3.82
C PHE A 124 -14.71 -9.25 -4.36
N PRO A 125 -15.70 -8.82 -3.56
CA PRO A 125 -16.60 -7.71 -3.91
C PRO A 125 -15.80 -6.46 -4.31
N HIS A 126 -16.22 -5.69 -5.30
CA HIS A 126 -15.45 -4.50 -5.74
C HIS A 126 -15.28 -3.46 -4.63
N ASP A 127 -16.28 -3.32 -3.75
CA ASP A 127 -16.21 -2.38 -2.62
C ASP A 127 -15.15 -2.77 -1.56
N SER A 128 -14.65 -4.02 -1.60
CA SER A 128 -13.60 -4.49 -0.68
C SER A 128 -12.25 -3.78 -0.87
N TYR A 129 -12.00 -3.22 -2.06
CA TYR A 129 -10.76 -2.53 -2.40
C TYR A 129 -10.68 -1.13 -1.75
N PHE A 130 -11.81 -0.56 -1.34
CA PHE A 130 -11.90 0.81 -0.83
C PHE A 130 -12.49 0.86 0.59
N ARG A 131 -11.64 0.64 1.60
CA ARG A 131 -12.05 0.63 3.01
C ARG A 131 -12.03 2.02 3.66
N LYS A 132 -10.84 2.47 4.10
CA LYS A 132 -10.63 3.75 4.79
C LYS A 132 -9.61 4.68 4.11
N GLY A 133 -8.56 4.13 3.48
CA GLY A 133 -7.56 4.96 2.78
C GLY A 133 -6.72 5.88 3.68
N VAL A 134 -6.51 5.50 4.95
CA VAL A 134 -5.79 6.31 5.94
C VAL A 134 -4.54 5.59 6.47
N VAL A 135 -3.61 6.37 7.02
CA VAL A 135 -2.44 5.91 7.77
C VAL A 135 -2.78 5.86 9.26
N GLY A 136 -2.21 4.88 9.96
CA GLY A 136 -2.33 4.73 11.41
C GLY A 136 -3.61 4.06 11.88
N ASP A 137 -4.41 3.47 10.99
CA ASP A 137 -5.65 2.78 11.40
C ASP A 137 -5.35 1.54 12.24
N TRP A 138 -4.14 1.00 12.16
CA TRP A 138 -3.71 -0.16 12.93
C TRP A 138 -3.92 -0.01 14.45
N VAL A 139 -3.86 1.21 15.00
CA VAL A 139 -4.07 1.46 16.44
C VAL A 139 -5.47 1.07 16.92
N ASN A 140 -6.44 1.00 16.00
CA ASN A 140 -7.82 0.62 16.30
C ASN A 140 -8.05 -0.91 16.28
N HIS A 141 -7.02 -1.68 15.91
CA HIS A 141 -7.17 -3.09 15.57
C HIS A 141 -6.12 -3.99 16.22
N LEU A 142 -4.85 -3.58 16.22
CA LEU A 142 -3.77 -4.36 16.83
C LEU A 142 -3.61 -4.00 18.31
N THR A 143 -3.30 -5.00 19.14
CA THR A 143 -2.86 -4.71 20.52
C THR A 143 -1.44 -4.13 20.51
N PRO A 144 -1.03 -3.42 21.58
CA PRO A 144 0.34 -2.94 21.71
C PRO A 144 1.39 -4.07 21.56
N GLU A 145 1.12 -5.26 22.09
CA GLU A 145 2.01 -6.41 22.01
C GLU A 145 2.17 -6.92 20.57
N MET A 146 1.08 -6.95 19.80
CA MET A 146 1.12 -7.30 18.38
C MET A 146 1.93 -6.28 17.58
N ALA A 147 1.72 -4.99 17.82
CA ALA A 147 2.46 -3.92 17.15
C ALA A 147 3.97 -4.01 17.45
N ILE A 148 4.35 -4.13 18.73
CA ILE A 148 5.75 -4.27 19.17
C ILE A 148 6.41 -5.49 18.54
N ARG A 149 5.73 -6.64 18.53
CA ARG A 149 6.26 -7.87 17.92
C ARG A 149 6.51 -7.69 16.42
N LEU A 150 5.57 -7.08 15.71
CA LEU A 150 5.71 -6.88 14.27
C LEU A 150 6.82 -5.88 13.94
N ASP A 151 6.93 -4.80 14.71
CA ASP A 151 8.00 -3.82 14.56
C ASP A 151 9.37 -4.47 14.80
N ALA A 152 9.53 -5.26 15.87
CA ALA A 152 10.77 -5.98 16.15
C ALA A 152 11.18 -6.95 15.01
N ILE A 153 10.22 -7.66 14.41
CA ILE A 153 10.48 -8.53 13.26
C ILE A 153 10.99 -7.70 12.08
N PHE A 154 10.32 -6.60 11.74
CA PHE A 154 10.71 -5.77 10.59
C PHE A 154 12.06 -5.07 10.82
N GLU A 155 12.32 -4.57 12.03
CA GLU A 155 13.61 -4.01 12.42
C GLU A 155 14.75 -5.03 12.25
N GLU A 156 14.56 -6.26 12.74
CA GLU A 156 15.54 -7.33 12.58
C GLU A 156 15.80 -7.63 11.10
N LYS A 157 14.74 -7.79 10.30
CA LYS A 157 14.87 -8.14 8.87
C LYS A 157 15.43 -7.00 8.03
N PHE A 158 15.17 -5.75 8.41
CA PHE A 158 15.62 -4.57 7.66
C PHE A 158 17.00 -4.09 8.11
N ASN A 159 17.55 -4.65 9.19
CA ASN A 159 18.86 -4.29 9.68
C ASN A 159 19.93 -4.37 8.58
N GLY A 160 20.72 -3.30 8.44
CA GLY A 160 21.76 -3.17 7.41
C GLY A 160 21.26 -2.91 5.99
N SER A 161 19.95 -2.82 5.75
CA SER A 161 19.41 -2.55 4.40
C SER A 161 19.43 -1.08 3.99
N GLY A 162 19.56 -0.17 4.95
CA GLY A 162 19.40 1.28 4.75
C GLY A 162 17.95 1.72 4.50
N LEU A 163 16.97 0.81 4.52
CA LEU A 163 15.56 1.15 4.44
C LEU A 163 15.01 1.49 5.83
N ALA A 164 14.51 2.72 5.98
CA ALA A 164 13.66 3.12 7.08
C ALA A 164 12.27 3.44 6.54
N LEU A 165 11.26 2.70 6.99
CA LEU A 165 9.86 3.05 6.71
C LEU A 165 9.42 4.05 7.78
N SER A 166 9.25 5.30 7.37
CA SER A 166 8.67 6.39 8.17
C SER A 166 7.17 6.47 7.98
#